data_AF-A0A6J3A1N5-F1
#
_entry.id   AF-A0A6J3A1N5-F1
#
_cell.length_a   1.000
_cell.length_b   1.000
_cell.length_c   1.000
_cell.angle_alpha   90.00
_cell.angle_beta   90.00
_cell.angle_gamma   90.00
#
_symmetry.space_group_name_H-M   'P 1'
#
loop_
_entity.id
_entity.type
_entity.pdbx_description
1 polymer ?
#
loop_
_entity_poly.entity_id
_entity_poly.type
_entity_poly.pdbx_seq_one_letter_code
_entity_poly.pdbx_strand_id
1 'polypeptide(L)'
;MSDLDYKSAYESNLICDGLQLKAIRSVLDDKLVFAKVHTLWELLCTYAEILHIKLPLKPNDLKTRPSAFDNFSYFMKVFQVNESLIKPEQEFFTALFEKSCVNDFYIQDRDMFFNLATGSHVVYFILSQIKYQVRHNVKKFGVNRLVSSGICKAALPPHGVSQMAKMK
;
A
#
# COMPACT_ATOMS: atom_id res chain seq x y z
N MET A 1 -25.17 -22.86 0.34
CA MET A 1 -24.47 -21.63 -0.08
C MET A 1 -23.19 -22.12 -0.71
N SER A 2 -23.13 -21.99 -2.03
CA SER A 2 -22.04 -22.48 -2.86
C SER A 2 -20.79 -21.62 -2.68
N ASP A 3 -19.62 -22.10 -3.09
CA ASP A 3 -18.37 -21.33 -3.07
C ASP A 3 -18.47 -20.03 -3.89
N LEU A 4 -19.29 -20.05 -4.95
CA LEU A 4 -19.55 -18.90 -5.80
C LEU A 4 -20.34 -17.80 -5.05
N ASP A 5 -21.27 -18.20 -4.19
CA ASP A 5 -22.07 -17.27 -3.36
C ASP A 5 -21.18 -16.51 -2.37
N TYR A 6 -20.18 -17.19 -1.78
CA TYR A 6 -19.24 -16.55 -0.84
C TYR A 6 -18.33 -15.54 -1.51
N LYS A 7 -17.84 -15.85 -2.72
CA LYS A 7 -17.05 -14.93 -3.52
C LYS A 7 -17.85 -13.69 -3.88
N SER A 8 -19.07 -13.86 -4.39
CA SER A 8 -19.94 -12.74 -4.76
C SER A 8 -20.33 -11.88 -3.56
N ALA A 9 -20.62 -12.49 -2.40
CA ALA A 9 -20.89 -11.74 -1.17
C ALA A 9 -19.67 -10.91 -0.71
N TYR A 10 -18.46 -11.47 -0.80
CA TYR A 10 -17.24 -10.75 -0.47
C TYR A 10 -17.01 -9.57 -1.42
N GLU A 11 -17.14 -9.77 -2.74
CA GLU A 11 -16.99 -8.70 -3.75
C GLU A 11 -18.01 -7.57 -3.56
N SER A 12 -19.28 -7.89 -3.28
CA SER A 12 -20.29 -6.89 -2.98
C SER A 12 -19.95 -6.08 -1.73
N ASN A 13 -19.47 -6.74 -0.67
CA ASN A 13 -19.08 -6.05 0.56
C ASN A 13 -17.86 -5.14 0.38
N LEU A 14 -16.91 -5.52 -0.48
CA LEU A 14 -15.79 -4.64 -0.85
C LEU A 14 -16.27 -3.35 -1.52
N ILE A 15 -17.27 -3.45 -2.39
CA ILE A 15 -17.87 -2.29 -3.07
C ILE A 15 -18.61 -1.42 -2.05
N CYS A 16 -19.35 -2.02 -1.13
CA CYS A 16 -20.02 -1.30 -0.03
C CYS A 16 -19.04 -0.52 0.85
N ASP A 17 -17.84 -1.07 1.10
CA ASP A 17 -16.78 -0.41 1.86
C ASP A 17 -15.97 0.62 1.02
N GLY A 18 -16.37 0.86 -0.24
CA GLY A 18 -15.83 1.93 -1.08
C GLY A 18 -14.64 1.54 -1.97
N LEU A 19 -14.33 0.24 -2.10
CA LEU A 19 -13.34 -0.25 -3.05
C LEU A 19 -13.92 -0.39 -4.45
N GLN A 20 -13.10 -0.12 -5.46
CA GLN A 20 -13.46 -0.28 -6.86
C GLN A 20 -12.87 -1.58 -7.42
N LEU A 21 -13.73 -2.47 -7.90
CA LEU A 21 -13.33 -3.76 -8.47
C LEU A 21 -13.46 -3.75 -9.98
N LYS A 22 -12.42 -4.24 -10.67
CA LYS A 22 -12.45 -4.49 -12.12
C LYS A 22 -12.07 -5.93 -12.40
N ALA A 23 -13.00 -6.70 -12.96
CA ALA A 23 -12.72 -8.05 -13.42
C ALA A 23 -11.98 -8.03 -14.77
N ILE A 24 -10.91 -8.81 -14.87
CA ILE A 24 -10.07 -8.96 -16.06
C ILE A 24 -9.93 -10.46 -16.32
N ARG A 25 -10.32 -10.92 -17.50
CA ARG A 25 -10.10 -12.32 -17.90
C ARG A 25 -8.64 -12.51 -18.32
N SER A 26 -8.06 -13.65 -17.97
CA SER A 26 -6.73 -14.01 -18.43
C SER A 26 -6.75 -14.22 -19.95
N VAL A 27 -5.65 -13.84 -20.61
CA VAL A 27 -5.43 -14.15 -22.04
C VAL A 27 -4.93 -15.58 -22.23
N LEU A 28 -4.33 -16.17 -21.19
CA LEU A 28 -3.69 -17.50 -21.25
C LEU A 28 -4.65 -18.64 -20.86
N ASP A 29 -5.67 -18.35 -20.04
CA ASP A 29 -6.59 -19.35 -19.51
C ASP A 29 -7.99 -18.75 -19.34
N ASP A 30 -8.92 -19.15 -20.19
CA ASP A 30 -10.30 -18.64 -20.20
C ASP A 30 -11.05 -18.90 -18.89
N LYS A 31 -10.60 -19.87 -18.08
CA LYS A 31 -11.19 -20.18 -16.76
C LYS A 31 -10.70 -19.23 -15.68
N LEU A 32 -9.64 -18.47 -15.92
CA LEU A 32 -8.99 -17.64 -14.92
C LEU A 32 -9.43 -16.18 -15.03
N VAL A 33 -9.98 -15.67 -13.93
CA VAL A 33 -10.46 -14.28 -13.81
C VAL A 33 -9.70 -13.60 -12.68
N PHE A 34 -9.07 -12.47 -13.01
CA PHE A 34 -8.41 -11.59 -12.07
C PHE A 34 -9.37 -10.48 -11.61
N ALA A 35 -9.41 -10.20 -10.32
CA ALA A 35 -10.09 -9.04 -9.77
C ALA A 35 -9.05 -7.98 -9.43
N LYS A 36 -9.00 -6.89 -10.19
CA LYS A 36 -8.16 -5.74 -9.90
C LYS A 36 -8.89 -4.82 -8.92
N VAL A 37 -8.28 -4.58 -7.77
CA VAL A 37 -8.81 -3.69 -6.73
C VAL A 37 -8.16 -2.32 -6.89
N HIS A 38 -8.97 -1.25 -6.85
CA HIS A 38 -8.51 0.13 -6.72
C HIS A 38 -9.12 0.77 -5.47
N THR A 39 -8.35 1.62 -4.81
CA THR A 39 -8.76 2.41 -3.65
C THR A 39 -8.95 3.87 -4.04
N LEU A 40 -9.97 4.50 -3.47
CA LEU A 40 -10.14 5.95 -3.54
C LEU A 40 -9.21 6.65 -2.56
N TRP A 41 -8.82 7.88 -2.86
CA TRP A 41 -8.02 8.73 -1.98
C TRP A 41 -8.62 8.86 -0.58
N GLU A 42 -9.92 9.07 -0.48
CA GLU A 42 -10.60 9.22 0.82
C GLU A 42 -10.48 7.98 1.69
N LEU A 43 -10.50 6.80 1.07
CA LEU A 43 -10.31 5.53 1.76
C LEU A 43 -8.84 5.38 2.20
N LEU A 44 -7.89 5.72 1.33
CA LEU A 44 -6.47 5.75 1.67
C LEU A 44 -6.19 6.66 2.87
N CYS A 45 -6.72 7.89 2.90
CA CYS A 45 -6.55 8.79 4.02
C CYS A 45 -7.12 8.21 5.32
N THR A 46 -8.36 7.71 5.26
CA THR A 46 -9.05 7.17 6.45
C THR A 46 -8.26 6.01 7.06
N TYR A 47 -7.82 5.07 6.23
CA TYR A 47 -7.06 3.93 6.72
C TYR A 47 -5.60 4.27 7.04
N ALA A 48 -4.99 5.27 6.41
CA ALA A 48 -3.65 5.74 6.76
C ALA A 48 -3.61 6.33 8.18
N GLU A 49 -4.68 7.01 8.58
CA GLU A 49 -4.84 7.51 9.96
C GLU A 49 -5.02 6.35 10.95
N ILE A 50 -5.92 5.40 10.65
CA ILE A 50 -6.14 4.19 11.47
C ILE A 50 -4.86 3.36 11.63
N LEU A 51 -4.04 3.28 10.58
CA LEU A 51 -2.79 2.54 10.57
C LEU A 51 -1.59 3.35 11.11
N HIS A 52 -1.81 4.60 11.55
CA HIS A 52 -0.77 5.48 12.07
C HIS A 52 0.45 5.59 11.13
N ILE A 53 0.18 5.77 9.84
CA ILE A 53 1.23 5.86 8.82
C ILE A 53 1.99 7.16 8.97
N LYS A 54 3.32 7.10 8.95
CA LYS A 54 4.18 8.31 8.96
C LYS A 54 4.37 8.81 7.53
N LEU A 55 4.05 10.09 7.30
CA LEU A 55 4.12 10.73 6.00
C LEU A 55 4.95 12.02 6.05
N PRO A 56 5.52 12.47 4.92
CA PRO A 56 6.42 13.62 4.88
C PRO A 56 5.68 14.93 5.14
N LEU A 57 6.25 15.79 5.98
CA LEU A 57 5.80 17.16 6.27
C LEU A 57 6.61 18.20 5.51
N LYS A 58 7.94 18.08 5.52
CA LYS A 58 8.86 19.04 4.90
C LYS A 58 10.18 18.35 4.53
N PRO A 59 10.84 18.75 3.43
CA PRO A 59 12.21 18.33 3.15
C PRO A 59 13.14 18.62 4.34
N ASN A 60 13.98 17.64 4.69
CA ASN A 60 14.98 17.77 5.75
C ASN A 60 16.11 18.69 5.27
N ASP A 61 16.23 19.86 5.89
CA ASP A 61 17.24 20.90 5.61
C ASP A 61 18.45 20.85 6.57
N LEU A 62 18.47 19.90 7.52
CA LEU A 62 19.53 19.82 8.53
C LEU A 62 20.88 19.32 7.97
N LYS A 63 20.87 18.57 6.86
CA LYS A 63 22.11 18.06 6.24
C LYS A 63 22.97 19.15 5.59
N THR A 64 22.41 20.33 5.33
CA THR A 64 23.15 21.46 4.75
C THR A 64 23.93 22.25 5.80
N ARG A 65 23.77 21.92 7.09
CA ARG A 65 24.44 22.61 8.19
C ARG A 65 25.62 21.76 8.68
N PRO A 66 26.89 22.20 8.52
CA PRO A 66 28.02 21.49 9.08
C PRO A 66 27.87 21.43 10.61
N SER A 67 27.85 20.23 11.15
CA SER A 67 27.69 20.00 12.60
C SER A 67 29.06 19.83 13.25
N ALA A 68 29.20 20.28 14.50
CA ALA A 68 30.45 20.15 15.27
C ALA A 68 30.88 18.69 15.54
N PHE A 69 30.06 17.70 15.14
CA PHE A 69 30.32 16.26 15.24
C PHE A 69 31.02 15.66 14.01
N ASP A 70 31.41 16.47 13.01
CA ASP A 70 32.10 16.01 11.78
C ASP A 70 33.38 15.20 12.05
N ASN A 71 33.98 15.36 13.24
CA ASN A 71 35.15 14.60 13.70
C ASN A 71 34.87 13.08 13.88
N PHE A 72 33.62 12.67 14.06
CA PHE A 72 33.23 11.24 14.12
C PHE A 72 33.01 10.61 12.73
N SER A 73 32.97 11.41 11.66
CA SER A 73 32.71 10.91 10.30
C SER A 73 33.83 9.99 9.78
N TYR A 74 35.06 10.16 10.27
CA TYR A 74 36.22 9.37 9.82
C TYR A 74 36.06 7.88 10.11
N PHE A 75 35.46 7.51 11.26
CA PHE A 75 35.22 6.11 11.62
C PHE A 75 34.08 5.48 10.79
N MET A 76 33.07 6.27 10.42
CA MET A 76 31.92 5.80 9.65
C MET A 76 32.19 5.71 8.14
N LYS A 77 33.33 6.21 7.63
CA LYS A 77 33.70 6.18 6.20
C LYS A 77 33.72 4.79 5.57
N VAL A 78 34.01 3.74 6.34
CA VAL A 78 34.01 2.35 5.84
C VAL A 78 32.60 1.86 5.53
N PHE A 79 31.59 2.43 6.18
CA PHE A 79 30.17 2.13 5.94
C PHE A 79 29.49 3.19 5.06
N GLN A 80 30.21 4.22 4.60
CA GLN A 80 29.64 5.23 3.72
C GLN A 80 29.42 4.63 2.33
N VAL A 81 28.16 4.62 1.92
CA VAL A 81 27.75 4.22 0.59
C VAL A 81 28.38 5.18 -0.42
N ASN A 82 29.01 4.63 -1.46
CA ASN A 82 29.61 5.45 -2.51
C ASN A 82 28.51 6.21 -3.26
N GLU A 83 28.40 7.51 -3.02
CA GLU A 83 27.33 8.38 -3.57
C GLU A 83 27.33 8.45 -5.11
N SER A 84 28.42 8.01 -5.76
CA SER A 84 28.49 7.85 -7.21
C SER A 84 27.67 6.67 -7.75
N LEU A 85 27.41 5.64 -6.92
CA LEU A 85 26.60 4.47 -7.29
C LEU A 85 25.16 4.57 -6.79
N ILE A 86 24.93 5.20 -5.64
CA ILE A 86 23.62 5.36 -5.03
C ILE A 86 23.42 6.84 -4.71
N LYS A 87 22.53 7.50 -5.44
CA LYS A 87 22.20 8.90 -5.17
C LYS A 87 21.54 9.00 -3.79
N PRO A 88 21.93 9.97 -2.95
CA PRO A 88 21.27 10.19 -1.67
C PRO A 88 19.80 10.53 -1.94
N GLU A 89 18.89 9.78 -1.32
CA GLU A 89 17.47 10.08 -1.37
C GLU A 89 17.18 11.34 -0.54
N GLN A 90 16.26 12.17 -1.02
CA GLN A 90 15.81 13.35 -0.27
C GLN A 90 15.11 12.87 1.01
N GLU A 91 15.69 13.25 2.16
CA GLU A 91 15.05 12.98 3.44
C GLU A 91 13.97 14.01 3.74
N PHE A 92 12.96 13.58 4.48
CA PHE A 92 11.85 14.42 4.92
C PHE A 92 11.66 14.29 6.43
N PHE A 93 11.26 15.38 7.06
CA PHE A 93 10.62 15.29 8.37
C PHE A 93 9.29 14.58 8.20
N THR A 94 9.02 13.58 9.04
CA THR A 94 7.79 12.78 8.97
C THR A 94 6.95 12.95 10.23
N ALA A 95 5.63 12.97 10.09
CA ALA A 95 4.69 12.89 11.21
C ALA A 95 3.62 11.83 10.94
N LEU A 96 2.92 11.42 12.01
CA LEU A 96 1.75 10.55 11.89
C LEU A 96 0.67 11.25 11.08
N PHE A 97 0.13 10.55 10.10
CA PHE A 97 -0.92 11.09 9.23
C PHE A 97 -2.23 11.28 10.00
N GLU A 98 -2.82 12.46 9.84
CA GLU A 98 -4.12 12.81 10.38
C GLU A 98 -4.97 13.40 9.25
N LYS A 99 -6.19 12.88 9.04
CA LYS A 99 -7.03 13.30 7.93
C LYS A 99 -7.51 14.76 8.04
N SER A 100 -7.62 15.28 9.27
CA SER A 100 -7.97 16.68 9.54
C SER A 100 -6.89 17.67 9.08
N CYS A 101 -5.62 17.26 9.13
CA CYS A 101 -4.43 18.07 8.88
C CYS A 101 -3.74 17.72 7.55
N VAL A 102 -4.48 17.16 6.58
CA VAL A 102 -3.90 16.69 5.28
C VAL A 102 -3.13 17.80 4.55
N ASN A 103 -3.60 19.04 4.65
CA ASN A 103 -2.98 20.19 3.97
C ASN A 103 -1.61 20.57 4.57
N ASP A 104 -1.28 20.08 5.77
CA ASP A 104 0.00 20.35 6.43
C ASP A 104 1.11 19.39 5.96
N PHE A 105 0.73 18.30 5.28
CA PHE A 105 1.67 17.33 4.72
C PHE A 105 2.26 17.80 3.40
N TYR A 106 3.47 17.31 3.12
CA TYR A 106 4.17 17.56 1.87
C TYR A 106 3.54 16.77 0.71
N ILE A 107 2.56 17.37 0.04
CA ILE A 107 1.87 16.79 -1.11
C ILE A 107 2.28 17.53 -2.38
N GLN A 108 3.13 16.92 -3.21
CA GLN A 108 3.44 17.43 -4.56
C GLN A 108 2.40 16.94 -5.57
N ASP A 109 2.14 15.63 -5.56
CA ASP A 109 1.17 14.95 -6.39
C ASP A 109 0.33 14.05 -5.49
N ARG A 110 -0.99 14.20 -5.57
CA ARG A 110 -1.95 13.42 -4.81
C ARG A 110 -1.84 11.93 -5.15
N ASP A 111 -1.60 11.59 -6.41
CA ASP A 111 -1.55 10.19 -6.84
C ASP A 111 -0.25 9.50 -6.41
N MET A 112 0.81 10.27 -6.13
CA MET A 112 2.10 9.75 -5.65
C MET A 112 2.31 9.87 -4.14
N PHE A 113 1.49 10.65 -3.43
CA PHE A 113 1.64 10.89 -2.00
C PHE A 113 1.62 9.60 -1.18
N PHE A 114 0.63 8.74 -1.43
CA PHE A 114 0.66 7.37 -0.93
C PHE A 114 1.50 6.53 -1.90
N ASN A 115 2.73 6.23 -1.50
CA ASN A 115 3.57 5.35 -2.30
C ASN A 115 2.88 3.98 -2.51
N LEU A 116 3.28 3.26 -3.55
CA LEU A 116 2.65 1.99 -3.91
C LEU A 116 2.69 0.95 -2.77
N ALA A 117 3.74 0.96 -1.94
CA ALA A 117 3.87 0.04 -0.82
C ALA A 117 2.84 0.34 0.27
N THR A 118 2.74 1.61 0.68
CA THR A 118 1.76 2.14 1.64
C THR A 118 0.33 1.92 1.13
N GLY A 119 0.06 2.25 -0.14
CA GLY A 119 -1.23 2.01 -0.77
C GLY A 119 -1.60 0.52 -0.80
N SER A 120 -0.66 -0.35 -1.20
CA SER A 120 -0.89 -1.81 -1.21
C SER A 120 -1.10 -2.37 0.20
N HIS A 121 -0.39 -1.85 1.20
CA HIS A 121 -0.58 -2.23 2.60
C HIS A 121 -1.99 -1.84 3.09
N VAL A 122 -2.42 -0.60 2.84
CA VAL A 122 -3.78 -0.15 3.16
C VAL A 122 -4.83 -1.04 2.49
N VAL A 123 -4.72 -1.30 1.19
CA VAL A 123 -5.64 -2.17 0.44
C VAL A 123 -5.70 -3.55 1.09
N TYR A 124 -4.55 -4.17 1.35
CA TYR A 124 -4.47 -5.50 1.94
C TYR A 124 -5.06 -5.56 3.34
N PHE A 125 -4.86 -4.50 4.15
CA PHE A 125 -5.51 -4.38 5.45
C PHE A 125 -7.03 -4.39 5.31
N ILE A 126 -7.60 -3.60 4.38
CA ILE A 126 -9.05 -3.59 4.12
C ILE A 126 -9.52 -4.99 3.71
N LEU A 127 -8.86 -5.62 2.73
CA LEU A 127 -9.18 -6.97 2.27
C LEU A 127 -9.16 -7.99 3.41
N SER A 128 -8.28 -7.81 4.39
CA SER A 128 -8.16 -8.71 5.55
C SER A 128 -9.30 -8.55 6.56
N GLN A 129 -9.99 -7.41 6.60
CA GLN A 129 -11.05 -7.11 7.58
C GLN A 129 -12.47 -7.40 7.06
N ILE A 130 -12.65 -7.50 5.74
CA ILE A 130 -13.98 -7.61 5.12
C ILE A 130 -14.64 -8.95 5.45
N LYS A 131 -15.88 -8.88 5.93
CA LYS A 131 -16.70 -10.04 6.29
C LYS A 131 -17.50 -10.48 5.06
N TYR A 132 -17.72 -11.79 4.90
CA TYR A 132 -18.53 -12.34 3.81
C TYR A 132 -19.55 -13.39 4.26
N GLN A 133 -19.49 -13.80 5.53
CA GLN A 133 -20.48 -14.69 6.10
C GLN A 133 -20.65 -14.41 7.59
N VAL A 134 -21.90 -14.32 8.03
CA VAL A 134 -22.29 -14.33 9.44
C VAL A 134 -23.33 -15.44 9.60
N ARG A 135 -22.95 -16.57 10.20
CA ARG A 135 -23.88 -17.67 10.51
C ARG A 135 -23.66 -18.14 11.94
N HIS A 136 -24.75 -18.30 12.70
CA HIS A 136 -24.72 -18.81 14.08
C HIS A 136 -23.59 -18.19 14.93
N ASN A 137 -23.44 -16.86 14.88
CA ASN A 137 -22.39 -16.10 15.56
C ASN A 137 -20.94 -16.32 15.08
N VAL A 138 -20.71 -17.22 14.12
CA VAL A 138 -19.41 -17.40 13.46
C VAL A 138 -19.30 -16.43 12.28
N LYS A 139 -18.37 -15.49 12.39
CA LYS A 139 -18.03 -14.54 11.33
C LYS A 139 -16.88 -15.09 10.49
N LYS A 140 -17.08 -15.20 9.17
CA LYS A 140 -15.98 -15.42 8.23
C LYS A 140 -15.60 -14.10 7.58
N PHE A 141 -14.31 -13.81 7.59
CA PHE A 141 -13.74 -12.57 7.12
C PHE A 141 -12.33 -12.79 6.56
N GLY A 142 -11.88 -11.83 5.76
CA GLY A 142 -10.53 -11.75 5.24
C GLY A 142 -10.29 -12.55 3.97
N VAL A 143 -9.49 -11.98 3.07
CA VAL A 143 -9.08 -12.61 1.80
C VAL A 143 -8.28 -13.89 2.01
N ASN A 144 -7.44 -13.95 3.05
CA ASN A 144 -6.63 -15.14 3.35
C ASN A 144 -7.51 -16.37 3.61
N ARG A 145 -8.68 -16.17 4.23
CA ARG A 145 -9.61 -17.27 4.49
C ARG A 145 -10.23 -17.79 3.19
N LEU A 146 -10.61 -16.90 2.27
CA LEU A 146 -11.10 -17.25 0.93
C LEU A 146 -10.05 -18.01 0.11
N VAL A 147 -8.77 -17.64 0.24
CA VAL A 147 -7.67 -18.35 -0.41
C VAL A 147 -7.45 -19.72 0.23
N SER A 148 -7.38 -19.79 1.56
CA SER A 148 -7.19 -21.05 2.29
C SER A 148 -8.32 -22.07 2.08
N SER A 149 -9.54 -21.61 1.82
CA SER A 149 -10.69 -22.48 1.51
C SER A 149 -10.78 -22.86 0.04
N GLY A 150 -9.86 -22.42 -0.82
CA GLY A 150 -9.86 -22.72 -2.26
C GLY A 150 -10.89 -21.94 -3.08
N ILE A 151 -11.59 -20.97 -2.49
CA ILE A 151 -12.58 -20.12 -3.20
C ILE A 151 -11.85 -19.11 -4.10
N CYS A 152 -10.76 -18.54 -3.59
CA CYS A 152 -9.84 -17.71 -4.37
C CYS A 152 -8.54 -18.47 -4.60
N LYS A 153 -7.99 -18.39 -5.82
CA LYS A 153 -6.72 -19.06 -6.14
C LYS A 153 -5.52 -18.39 -5.48
N ALA A 154 -5.51 -17.06 -5.43
CA ALA A 154 -4.47 -16.27 -4.81
C ALA A 154 -4.96 -14.83 -4.55
N ALA A 155 -4.27 -14.11 -3.67
CA ALA A 155 -4.40 -12.68 -3.48
C ALA A 155 -3.00 -12.09 -3.32
N LEU A 156 -2.60 -11.22 -4.24
CA LEU A 156 -1.23 -10.70 -4.32
C LEU A 156 -1.26 -9.19 -4.50
N PRO A 157 -0.37 -8.44 -3.82
CA PRO A 157 -0.21 -7.03 -4.11
C PRO A 157 0.33 -6.84 -5.54
N PRO A 158 0.01 -5.73 -6.22
CA PRO A 158 0.61 -5.43 -7.50
C PRO A 158 2.12 -5.25 -7.32
N HIS A 159 2.94 -6.03 -8.04
CA HIS A 159 4.39 -5.86 -8.01
C HIS A 159 4.77 -4.52 -8.63
N GLY A 160 5.38 -3.64 -7.83
CA GLY A 160 5.72 -2.26 -8.18
C GLY A 160 6.87 -2.07 -9.16
N VAL A 161 7.33 -3.12 -9.84
CA VAL A 161 8.48 -3.04 -10.74
C VAL A 161 8.02 -3.11 -12.19
N SER A 162 7.22 -2.13 -12.61
CA SER A 162 7.34 -1.65 -13.99
C SER A 162 8.43 -0.58 -14.04
N GLN A 163 9.66 -0.94 -13.63
CA GLN A 163 10.80 -0.39 -14.35
C GLN A 163 10.77 -1.09 -15.70
N MET A 164 10.07 -0.51 -16.67
CA MET A 164 10.53 -0.62 -18.05
C MET A 164 11.92 0.02 -18.07
N ALA A 165 12.93 -0.74 -17.66
CA ALA A 165 14.28 -0.49 -18.08
C ALA A 165 14.21 -0.57 -19.60
N LYS A 166 14.25 0.59 -20.26
CA LYS A 166 14.54 0.68 -21.68
C LYS A 166 15.83 -0.11 -21.89
N MET A 167 15.71 -1.31 -22.42
CA MET A 167 16.85 -1.96 -23.08
C MET A 167 17.14 -1.12 -24.31
N LYS A 168 18.36 -0.59 -24.36
CA LYS A 168 18.99 -0.13 -25.59
C LYS A 168 19.79 -1.28 -26.15
#